data_AF-A0A6N4XD95-F1
#
_entry.id   AF-A0A6N4XD95-F1
#
_cell.length_a   1.000
_cell.length_b   1.000
_cell.length_c   1.000
_cell.angle_alpha   90.00
_cell.angle_beta   90.00
_cell.angle_gamma   90.00
#
_symmetry.space_group_name_H-M   'P 1'
#
loop_
_entity.id
_entity.type
_entity.pdbx_description
1 polymer ?
#
loop_
_entity_poly.entity_id
_entity_poly.type
_entity_poly.pdbx_seq_one_letter_code
_entity_poly.pdbx_strand_id
1 'polypeptide(L)'
;MKTVTVSAFRKDIKKYVELAKDEQVLVNRGSGDAFYIVPAEKIREGYSKEFIEGIKKAEKQIKEGKTVQVKSKAGLETILKHL
;
A
#
# COMPACT_ATOMS: atom_id res chain seq x y z
N MET A 1 -3.51 -12.11 0.39
CA MET A 1 -4.53 -11.39 1.20
C MET A 1 -5.56 -12.42 1.66
N LYS A 2 -5.80 -12.49 2.97
CA LYS A 2 -6.72 -13.45 3.59
C LYS A 2 -7.94 -12.73 4.15
N THR A 3 -9.14 -13.08 3.68
CA THR A 3 -10.40 -12.57 4.24
C THR A 3 -11.02 -13.58 5.19
N VAL A 4 -11.43 -13.14 6.38
CA VAL A 4 -12.07 -13.98 7.41
C VAL A 4 -13.27 -13.28 8.01
N THR A 5 -14.20 -14.03 8.60
CA THR A 5 -15.33 -13.42 9.33
C THR A 5 -14.87 -12.97 10.72
N VAL A 6 -15.56 -11.98 11.31
CA VAL A 6 -15.34 -11.58 12.72
C VAL A 6 -15.46 -12.78 13.66
N SER A 7 -16.39 -13.70 13.40
CA SER A 7 -16.56 -14.92 14.21
C SER A 7 -15.35 -15.84 14.13
N ALA A 8 -14.76 -16.02 12.94
CA ALA A 8 -13.53 -16.81 12.77
C ALA A 8 -12.35 -16.12 13.45
N PHE A 9 -12.21 -14.80 13.26
CA PHE A 9 -11.17 -14.01 13.89
C PHE A 9 -11.20 -14.10 15.41
N ARG A 10 -12.38 -13.95 16.04
CA ARG A 10 -12.55 -14.03 17.50
C ARG A 10 -12.19 -15.40 18.09
N LYS A 11 -12.40 -16.48 17.34
CA LYS A 11 -12.09 -17.85 17.80
C LYS A 11 -10.60 -18.12 17.90
N ASP A 12 -9.78 -17.44 17.09
CA ASP A 12 -8.34 -17.70 17.01
C ASP A 12 -7.55 -16.42 16.67
N ILE A 13 -7.66 -15.43 17.56
CA ILE A 13 -7.05 -14.11 17.36
C ILE A 13 -5.53 -14.23 17.14
N LYS A 14 -4.87 -15.09 17.93
CA LYS A 14 -3.40 -15.26 17.89
C LYS A 14 -2.92 -15.69 16.50
N LYS A 15 -3.58 -16.69 15.89
CA LYS A 15 -3.25 -17.13 14.54
C LYS A 15 -3.30 -16.01 13.51
N TYR A 16 -4.35 -15.18 13.56
CA TYR A 16 -4.55 -14.12 12.57
C TYR A 16 -3.65 -12.91 12.80
N VAL A 17 -3.28 -12.62 14.05
CA VAL A 17 -2.27 -11.59 14.36
C VAL A 17 -0.89 -12.01 13.88
N GLU A 18 -0.50 -13.28 14.08
CA GLU A 18 0.75 -13.81 13.52
C GLU A 18 0.73 -13.78 11.98
N LEU A 19 -0.38 -14.19 11.36
CA LEU A 19 -0.55 -14.13 9.91
C LEU A 19 -0.43 -12.68 9.38
N ALA A 20 -0.95 -11.70 10.13
CA ALA A 20 -0.91 -10.28 9.75
C ALA A 20 0.50 -9.67 9.70
N LYS A 21 1.53 -10.37 10.22
CA LYS A 21 2.93 -9.94 10.10
C LYS A 21 3.44 -10.07 8.67
N ASP A 22 3.01 -11.12 7.96
CA ASP A 22 3.53 -11.46 6.63
C ASP A 22 2.48 -11.31 5.52
N GLU A 23 1.19 -11.45 5.84
CA GLU A 23 0.09 -11.38 4.88
C GLU A 23 -0.99 -10.39 5.33
N GLN A 24 -1.57 -9.62 4.40
CA GLN A 24 -2.74 -8.79 4.70
C GLN A 24 -3.94 -9.64 5.11
N VAL A 25 -4.49 -9.38 6.31
CA VAL A 25 -5.72 -10.02 6.81
C VAL A 25 -6.86 -9.01 6.87
N LEU A 26 -7.97 -9.34 6.22
CA LEU A 26 -9.21 -8.56 6.22
C LEU A 26 -10.29 -9.29 7.02
N VAL A 27 -10.84 -8.64 8.04
CA VAL A 27 -11.89 -9.17 8.90
C VAL A 27 -13.23 -8.56 8.51
N ASN A 28 -14.13 -9.39 7.99
CA ASN A 28 -15.47 -8.99 7.56
C ASN A 28 -16.48 -9.18 8.71
N ARG A 29 -17.23 -8.12 9.05
CA ARG A 29 -18.21 -8.09 10.15
C ARG A 29 -19.63 -8.51 9.72
N GLY A 30 -19.85 -8.82 8.44
CA GLY A 30 -21.18 -8.82 7.85
C GLY A 30 -21.65 -7.38 7.63
N SER A 31 -22.81 -7.21 6.98
CA SER A 31 -23.38 -5.88 6.65
C SER A 31 -22.53 -4.97 5.74
N GLY A 32 -21.50 -5.51 5.08
CA GLY A 32 -20.63 -4.78 4.15
C GLY A 32 -19.38 -4.17 4.79
N ASP A 33 -19.27 -4.19 6.12
CA ASP A 33 -18.12 -3.65 6.84
C ASP A 33 -16.98 -4.65 6.92
N ALA A 34 -15.75 -4.19 6.66
CA ALA A 34 -14.53 -4.97 6.80
C ALA A 34 -13.37 -4.13 7.33
N PHE A 35 -12.49 -4.76 8.11
CA PHE A 35 -11.39 -4.10 8.81
C PHE A 35 -10.07 -4.82 8.54
N TYR A 36 -8.98 -4.08 8.38
CA TYR A 36 -7.65 -4.68 8.26
C TYR A 36 -7.04 -4.94 9.64
N ILE A 37 -6.35 -6.06 9.77
CA ILE A 37 -5.42 -6.30 10.87
C ILE A 37 -4.04 -5.87 10.37
N VAL A 38 -3.44 -4.90 11.05
CA VAL A 38 -2.12 -4.38 10.71
C VAL A 38 -1.31 -4.29 12.00
N PRO A 39 -0.05 -4.77 12.03
CA PRO A 39 0.84 -4.53 13.15
C PRO A 39 1.01 -3.03 13.40
N ALA A 40 0.98 -2.61 14.67
CA ALA A 40 0.98 -1.20 15.03
C ALA A 40 2.22 -0.46 14.50
N GLU A 41 3.38 -1.14 14.48
CA GLU A 41 4.63 -0.62 13.92
C GLU A 41 4.59 -0.38 12.40
N LYS A 42 3.65 -1.03 11.69
CA LYS A 42 3.43 -0.81 10.26
C LYS A 42 2.41 0.30 9.98
N ILE A 43 1.71 0.79 11.01
CA ILE A 43 0.88 1.98 10.90
C ILE A 43 1.83 3.18 10.82
N ARG A 44 2.19 3.57 9.59
CA ARG A 44 2.91 4.83 9.38
C ARG A 44 1.93 5.98 9.55
N GLU A 45 2.09 6.74 10.63
CA GLU A 45 1.43 8.03 10.76
C GLU A 45 2.08 9.01 9.77
N GLY A 46 1.37 9.26 8.67
CA GLY A 46 1.79 10.21 7.65
C GLY A 46 2.89 9.71 6.71
N TYR A 47 3.30 10.61 5.82
CA TYR A 47 4.34 10.35 4.84
C TYR A 47 5.71 10.73 5.38
N SER A 48 6.75 9.95 5.05
CA SER A 48 8.12 10.27 5.47
C SER A 48 8.58 11.58 4.84
N LYS A 49 9.57 12.23 5.47
CA LYS A 49 10.13 13.48 4.95
C LYS A 49 10.70 13.29 3.54
N GLU A 50 11.38 12.17 3.30
CA GLU A 50 11.97 11.82 2.00
C GLU A 50 10.89 11.66 0.93
N PHE A 51 9.74 11.07 1.28
CA PHE A 51 8.61 10.93 0.37
C PHE A 51 8.02 12.29 0.00
N ILE A 52 7.82 13.17 0.98
CA ILE A 52 7.31 14.53 0.77
C ILE A 52 8.29 15.35 -0.08
N GLU A 53 9.59 15.24 0.19
CA GLU A 53 10.64 15.89 -0.61
C GLU A 53 10.66 15.36 -2.05
N GLY A 54 10.47 14.06 -2.25
CA GLY A 54 10.33 13.44 -3.56
C GLY A 54 9.16 14.03 -4.35
N ILE A 55 7.99 14.17 -3.73
CA ILE A 55 6.81 14.80 -4.35
C ILE A 55 7.11 16.26 -4.72
N LYS A 56 7.62 17.07 -3.79
CA LYS A 56 7.95 18.48 -4.05
C LYS A 56 8.96 18.64 -5.19
N LYS A 57 9.95 17.75 -5.26
CA LYS A 57 10.93 17.72 -6.35
C LYS A 57 10.26 17.38 -7.67
N ALA A 58 9.38 16.39 -7.71
CA ALA A 58 8.62 16.01 -8.91
C ALA A 58 7.72 17.16 -9.38
N GLU A 59 7.00 17.83 -8.47
CA GLU A 59 6.20 19.01 -8.81
C GLU A 59 7.02 20.13 -9.45
N LYS A 60 8.22 20.40 -8.92
CA LYS A 60 9.15 21.37 -9.50
C LYS A 60 9.59 20.96 -10.90
N GLN A 61 9.95 19.68 -11.10
CA GLN A 61 10.35 19.15 -12.40
C GLN A 61 9.23 19.27 -13.44
N ILE A 62 7.98 18.99 -13.06
CA ILE A 62 6.81 19.14 -13.92
C ILE A 62 6.63 20.61 -14.35
N LYS A 63 6.71 21.55 -13.39
CA LYS A 63 6.62 23.00 -13.69
C LYS A 63 7.73 23.48 -14.62
N GLU A 64 8.93 22.91 -14.51
CA GLU A 64 10.08 23.21 -15.36
C GLU A 64 10.06 22.45 -16.70
N GLY A 65 9.03 21.64 -16.98
CA GLY A 65 8.92 20.85 -18.21
C GLY A 65 9.86 19.64 -18.28
N LYS A 66 10.56 19.30 -17.18
CA LYS A 66 11.44 18.13 -17.05
C LYS A 66 10.63 16.85 -16.90
N THR A 67 9.87 16.53 -17.94
CA THR A 67 8.96 15.38 -18.01
C THR A 67 9.43 14.41 -19.08
N VAL A 68 9.19 13.12 -18.88
CA VAL A 68 9.43 12.09 -19.91
C VAL A 68 8.09 11.78 -20.56
N GLN A 69 7.96 12.06 -21.86
CA GLN A 69 6.79 11.67 -22.63
C GLN A 69 7.00 10.28 -23.23
N VAL A 70 6.15 9.34 -22.85
CA VAL A 70 6.14 7.99 -23.41
C VAL A 70 5.03 7.89 -24.44
N LYS A 71 5.41 7.71 -25.70
CA LYS A 71 4.46 7.62 -26.84
C LYS A 71 4.26 6.20 -27.35
N SER A 72 4.93 5.22 -26.77
CA SER A 72 4.88 3.84 -27.24
C SER A 72 4.95 2.85 -26.08
N LYS A 73 4.40 1.66 -26.31
CA LYS A 73 4.43 0.55 -25.35
C LYS A 73 5.87 0.13 -25.01
N ALA A 74 6.77 0.09 -26.00
CA ALA A 74 8.18 -0.23 -25.80
C ALA A 74 8.91 0.82 -24.93
N GLY A 75 8.56 2.10 -25.07
CA GLY A 75 9.08 3.17 -24.21
C GLY A 75 8.64 3.01 -22.76
N LEU A 76 7.38 2.58 -22.54
CA LEU A 76 6.85 2.32 -21.20
C LEU A 76 7.58 1.15 -20.54
N GLU A 77 7.74 0.04 -21.27
CA GLU A 77 8.43 -1.16 -20.78
C GLU A 77 9.89 -0.88 -20.39
N THR A 78 10.56 0.02 -21.11
CA THR A 78 11.94 0.43 -20.78
C THR A 78 12.01 1.17 -19.45
N ILE A 79 11.08 2.10 -19.20
CA ILE A 79 11.05 2.87 -17.94
C ILE A 79 10.72 1.95 -16.76
N LEU A 80 9.75 1.05 -16.93
CA LEU A 80 9.32 0.13 -15.87
C LEU A 80 10.42 -0.85 -15.44
N LYS A 81 11.41 -1.15 -16.29
CA LYS A 81 12.55 -2.01 -15.92
C LYS A 81 13.56 -1.33 -14.99
N HIS A 82 13.50 -0.01 -14.86
CA HIS A 82 14.42 0.78 -14.03
C HIS A 82 13.79 1.31 -12.73
N LEU A 83 12.53 0.92 -12.46
CA LEU A 83 11.81 1.19 -11.21
C LEU A 83 11.82 -0.05 -10.32
#